data_AF-A0A7Z9XJJ4-F1
#
_entry.id   AF-A0A7Z9XJJ4-F1
#
_cell.length_a   1.000
_cell.length_b   1.000
_cell.length_c   1.000
_cell.angle_alpha   90.00
_cell.angle_beta   90.00
_cell.angle_gamma   90.00
#
_symmetry.space_group_name_H-M   'P 1'
#
loop_
_entity.id
_entity.type
_entity.pdbx_description
1 polymer ?
#
loop_
_entity_poly.entity_id
_entity_poly.type
_entity_poly.pdbx_seq_one_letter_code
_entity_poly.pdbx_strand_id
1 'polypeptide(L)' 'MPQIPPFDLSGKVTIITGGRRGIGLAIARAFAAAGAKVIVAGAFPCRAWASIR' A
#
# COMPACT_ATOMS: atom_id res chain seq x y z
N MET A 1 26.51 8.23 9.45
CA MET A 1 25.50 7.99 8.39
C MET A 1 24.21 8.64 8.84
N PRO A 2 23.62 9.58 8.08
CA PRO A 2 22.43 10.31 8.53
C PRO A 2 21.25 9.34 8.64
N GLN A 3 20.61 9.29 9.81
CA GLN A 3 19.46 8.43 10.10
C GLN A 3 18.19 9.14 9.60
N ILE A 4 17.70 8.74 8.44
CA ILE A 4 16.38 9.14 7.94
C ILE A 4 15.34 8.41 8.81
N PRO A 5 14.36 9.08 9.44
CA PRO A 5 13.29 8.39 10.17
C PRO A 5 12.59 7.44 9.18
N PRO A 6 12.58 6.11 9.41
CA PRO A 6 12.50 5.12 8.33
C PRO A 6 11.06 4.87 7.84
N PHE A 7 10.44 5.85 7.19
CA PHE A 7 9.13 5.75 6.52
C PHE A 7 7.91 5.82 7.45
N ASP A 8 7.63 7.01 7.99
CA ASP A 8 6.27 7.34 8.44
C ASP A 8 5.46 7.86 7.25
N LEU A 9 4.40 7.13 6.88
CA LEU A 9 3.47 7.47 5.81
C LEU A 9 2.09 7.85 6.35
N SER A 10 2.01 8.15 7.65
CA SER A 10 0.78 8.58 8.31
C SER A 10 0.12 9.74 7.58
N GLY A 11 -1.19 9.61 7.31
CA GLY A 11 -1.99 10.62 6.63
C GLY A 11 -1.76 10.73 5.11
N LYS A 12 -0.90 9.89 4.52
CA LYS A 12 -0.74 9.80 3.06
C LYS A 12 -1.68 8.75 2.48
N VAL A 13 -2.08 8.97 1.23
CA VAL A 13 -2.87 8.01 0.44
C VAL A 13 -1.96 7.45 -0.66
N THR A 14 -1.92 6.12 -0.81
CA THR A 14 -1.07 5.45 -1.80
C THR A 14 -1.88 4.48 -2.64
N ILE A 15 -1.64 4.49 -3.96
CA ILE A 15 -2.20 3.50 -4.90
C ILE A 15 -1.11 2.49 -5.26
N ILE A 16 -1.47 1.20 -5.20
CA ILE A 16 -0.58 0.11 -5.59
C ILE A 16 -1.25 -0.68 -6.71
N THR A 17 -0.61 -0.71 -7.87
CA THR A 17 -0.99 -1.53 -9.01
C THR A 17 -0.41 -2.95 -8.86
N GLY A 18 -1.17 -3.96 -9.28
CA GLY A 18 -0.78 -5.36 -9.09
C GLY A 18 -0.81 -5.84 -7.63
N GLY A 19 -1.40 -5.09 -6.71
CA GLY A 19 -1.32 -5.36 -5.26
C GLY A 19 -2.17 -6.53 -4.74
N ARG A 20 -2.77 -7.33 -5.63
CA ARG A 20 -3.69 -8.41 -5.27
C ARG A 20 -2.96 -9.67 -4.78
N ARG A 21 -1.70 -9.87 -5.15
CA ARG A 21 -0.88 -11.04 -4.76
C ARG A 21 0.62 -10.72 -4.85
N GLY A 22 1.44 -11.64 -4.35
CA GLY A 22 2.90 -11.58 -4.48
C GLY A 22 3.49 -10.30 -3.90
N ILE A 23 4.47 -9.73 -4.61
CA ILE A 23 5.22 -8.54 -4.18
C ILE A 23 4.29 -7.34 -3.96
N GLY A 24 3.32 -7.12 -4.85
CA GLY A 24 2.40 -5.98 -4.72
C GLY A 24 1.57 -6.02 -3.43
N LEU A 25 1.17 -7.21 -2.99
CA LEU A 25 0.45 -7.38 -1.71
C LEU A 25 1.37 -7.13 -0.51
N ALA A 26 2.62 -7.58 -0.58
CA ALA A 26 3.61 -7.35 0.46
C ALA A 26 3.91 -5.85 0.62
N ILE A 27 4.06 -5.13 -0.49
CA ILE A 27 4.23 -3.66 -0.50
C ILE A 27 2.99 -2.97 0.09
N ALA A 28 1.79 -3.40 -0.28
CA ALA A 28 0.55 -2.83 0.26
C ALA A 28 0.44 -2.97 1.78
N ARG A 29 0.85 -4.12 2.32
CA ARG A 29 0.90 -4.34 3.77
C ARG A 29 1.96 -3.49 4.45
N ALA A 30 3.14 -3.37 3.85
CA ALA A 30 4.21 -2.53 4.41
C ALA A 30 3.80 -1.05 4.48
N PHE A 31 3.13 -0.54 3.45
CA PHE A 31 2.68 0.85 3.40
C PHE A 31 1.53 1.11 4.40
N ALA A 32 0.61 0.16 4.57
CA ALA A 32 -0.43 0.26 5.59
C ALA A 32 0.18 0.22 7.01
N ALA A 33 1.15 -0.65 7.27
CA ALA A 33 1.87 -0.71 8.54
C ALA A 33 2.65 0.58 8.86
N ALA A 34 3.07 1.32 7.82
CA ALA A 34 3.67 2.64 7.93
C ALA A 34 2.65 3.78 8.13
N GLY A 35 1.35 3.49 8.25
CA GLY A 35 0.29 4.48 8.50
C GLY A 35 -0.35 5.08 7.24
N ALA A 36 0.00 4.59 6.05
CA ALA A 36 -0.61 5.06 4.81
C ALA A 36 -2.01 4.46 4.61
N LYS A 37 -2.92 5.25 4.03
CA LYS A 37 -4.18 4.72 3.48
C LYS A 37 -3.90 4.12 2.10
N VAL A 38 -3.97 2.80 1.99
CA VAL A 38 -3.57 2.09 0.78
C VAL A 38 -4.76 1.64 -0.06
N ILE A 39 -4.74 1.98 -1.34
CA ILE A 39 -5.70 1.55 -2.36
C ILE A 39 -5.01 0.49 -3.24
N VAL A 40 -5.58 -0.71 -3.27
CA VAL A 40 -5.06 -1.82 -4.07
C VAL A 40 -5.81 -1.94 -5.40
N ALA A 41 -5.09 -1.80 -6.52
CA ALA A 41 -5.59 -1.98 -7.88
C ALA A 41 -5.00 -3.25 -8.51
N GLY A 42 -5.81 -4.03 -9.25
CA GLY A 42 -5.39 -5.26 -9.92
C GLY A 42 -6.18 -5.54 -11.20
N ALA A 43 -5.58 -6.30 -12.12
CA ALA A 43 -6.02 -6.43 -13.52
C ALA A 43 -7.24 -7.34 -13.78
N PHE A 44 -8.02 -7.74 -12.77
CA PHE A 44 -9.29 -8.43 -13.04
C PHE A 44 -10.45 -7.44 -13.00
N PRO A 45 -11.35 -7.46 -14.00
CA PRO A 45 -12.46 -6.52 -14.07
C PRO A 45 -13.46 -6.71 -12.92
N CYS A 46 -13.93 -5.57 -12.41
CA CYS A 46 -15.11 -5.37 -11.55
C CYS A 46 -15.28 -6.28 -10.31
N ARG A 47 -14.49 -6.05 -9.26
CA ARG A 47 -15.01 -5.90 -7.88
C ARG A 47 -13.92 -5.44 -6.92
N ALA A 48 -14.28 -4.43 -6.13
CA ALA A 48 -13.61 -3.91 -4.94
C ALA A 48 -12.30 -3.12 -5.14
N TRP A 49 -12.40 -1.80 -4.94
CA TRP A 49 -11.33 -1.03 -4.32
C TRP A 49 -11.20 -1.51 -2.88
N ALA A 50 -10.26 -2.43 -2.63
CA ALA A 50 -9.96 -2.85 -1.28
C ALA A 50 -9.08 -1.77 -0.62
N SER A 51 -9.64 -1.08 0.37
CA SER A 51 -8.88 -0.22 1.26
C SER A 51 -8.26 -1.11 2.33
N ILE A 52 -6.92 -1.18 2.35
CA ILE A 52 -6.21 -1.69 3.52
C ILE A 52 -6.10 -0.49 4.47
N ARG A 53 -6.66 -0.65 5.67
CA ARG A 53 -6.68 0.38 6.71
C ARG A 53 -5.50 0.19 7.64
#